data_AF-V6U374-F1
#
_entry.id   AF-V6U374-F1
#
_cell.length_a   1.000
_cell.length_b   1.000
_cell.length_c   1.000
_cell.angle_alpha   90.00
_cell.angle_beta   90.00
_cell.angle_gamma   90.00
#
_symmetry.space_group_name_H-M   'P 1'
#
loop_
_entity.id
_entity.type
_entity.pdbx_description
1 polymer ?
#
loop_
_entity_poly.entity_id
_entity_poly.type
_entity_poly.pdbx_seq_one_letter_code
_entity_poly.pdbx_strand_id
1 'polypeptide(L)'
;MGFACHPEQKSTTTGCTPGTDGTCSACTDKYFLESGGCYKAGAFPGNAICTTATGGSCTMYVSSGQNPQGQSCPTCPVGCSKCSGNSGSETCSECLAGYYKTSANKCVKCDTDDSNIKGVPNCVSCKEPSNDSSTVTCYVTQTPAVDPADPSVNKGGLSSGAIAGISVAVIAVVGGLVGFLCWWFVCRGKA
;
A
#
# COMPACT_ATOMS: atom_id res chain seq x y z
N MET A 1 9.84 -17.87 -9.52
CA MET A 1 10.86 -17.76 -8.45
C MET A 1 10.32 -18.51 -7.23
N GLY A 2 10.72 -19.76 -7.04
CA GLY A 2 10.25 -20.58 -5.93
C GLY A 2 11.04 -20.26 -4.67
N PHE A 3 10.34 -19.84 -3.61
CA PHE A 3 10.96 -19.72 -2.29
C PHE A 3 11.25 -21.13 -1.77
N ALA A 4 12.52 -21.51 -1.80
CA ALA A 4 12.98 -22.74 -1.19
C ALA A 4 12.82 -22.62 0.33
N CYS A 5 11.97 -23.44 0.93
CA CYS A 5 12.00 -23.70 2.36
C CYS A 5 13.35 -24.35 2.69
N HIS A 6 14.31 -23.56 3.18
CA HIS A 6 15.45 -24.12 3.88
C HIS A 6 14.92 -24.87 5.12
N PRO A 7 15.35 -26.11 5.37
CA PRO A 7 15.06 -26.76 6.64
C PRO A 7 15.89 -26.02 7.70
N GLU A 8 15.27 -25.07 8.40
CA GLU A 8 15.86 -24.52 9.61
C GLU A 8 15.95 -25.68 10.61
N GLN A 9 17.17 -26.19 10.72
CA GLN A 9 17.78 -26.99 11.77
C GLN A 9 16.91 -27.11 13.03
N LYS A 10 16.82 -28.32 13.62
CA LYS A 10 16.34 -28.54 15.00
C LYS A 10 16.96 -27.47 15.91
N SER A 11 16.22 -26.40 16.17
CA SER A 11 16.77 -25.27 16.89
C SER A 11 16.98 -25.73 18.32
N THR A 12 18.21 -25.62 18.80
CA THR A 12 18.43 -25.37 20.23
C THR A 12 17.73 -24.03 20.50
N THR A 13 16.42 -24.08 20.78
CA THR A 13 15.51 -22.94 20.63
C THR A 13 15.81 -21.85 21.64
N THR A 14 16.78 -21.00 21.30
CA THR A 14 17.11 -19.81 22.05
C THR A 14 15.86 -18.95 22.08
N GLY A 15 15.30 -18.71 23.26
CA GLY A 15 14.11 -17.88 23.39
C GLY A 15 12.77 -18.60 23.45
N CYS A 16 12.71 -19.94 23.55
CA CYS A 16 11.46 -20.71 23.64
C CYS A 16 11.47 -21.69 24.81
N THR A 17 10.37 -21.69 25.57
CA THR A 17 10.04 -22.74 26.54
C THR A 17 9.21 -23.80 25.82
N PRO A 18 9.70 -25.04 25.65
CA PRO A 18 8.99 -26.08 24.92
C PRO A 18 7.70 -26.50 25.65
N GLY A 19 6.64 -26.69 24.86
CA GLY A 19 5.36 -27.27 25.27
C GLY A 19 5.30 -28.78 25.00
N THR A 20 4.14 -29.38 25.28
CA THR A 20 3.91 -30.83 25.16
C THR A 20 3.73 -31.32 23.72
N ASP A 21 3.35 -30.42 22.80
CA ASP A 21 2.92 -30.76 21.44
C ASP A 21 3.93 -30.34 20.37
N GLY A 22 5.18 -30.08 20.76
CA GLY A 22 6.22 -29.57 19.85
C GLY A 22 6.09 -28.07 19.53
N THR A 23 5.20 -27.36 20.23
CA THR A 23 5.06 -25.90 20.20
C THR A 23 5.87 -25.25 21.32
N CYS A 24 6.03 -23.93 21.27
CA CYS A 24 6.51 -23.13 22.40
C CYS A 24 5.33 -22.78 23.32
N SER A 25 5.45 -23.06 24.61
CA SER A 25 4.48 -22.61 25.62
C SER A 25 4.73 -21.16 26.05
N ALA A 26 5.97 -20.70 25.95
CA ALA A 26 6.37 -19.33 26.24
C ALA A 26 7.61 -18.99 25.43
N CYS A 27 7.89 -17.69 25.30
CA CYS A 27 9.11 -17.19 24.71
C CYS A 27 9.91 -16.38 25.74
N THR A 28 11.15 -16.01 25.43
CA THR A 28 11.96 -15.13 26.29
C THR A 28 12.63 -14.01 25.48
N ASP A 29 13.27 -13.07 26.18
CA ASP A 29 14.09 -12.03 25.58
C ASP A 29 13.33 -11.12 24.60
N LYS A 30 13.79 -11.07 23.34
CA LYS A 30 13.25 -10.29 22.22
C LYS A 30 12.32 -11.11 21.33
N TYR A 31 11.93 -12.31 21.78
CA TYR A 31 10.97 -13.15 21.09
C TYR A 31 9.58 -12.94 21.67
N PHE A 32 8.56 -13.18 20.86
CA PHE A 32 7.17 -13.20 21.28
C PHE A 32 6.47 -14.47 20.77
N LEU A 33 5.52 -14.96 21.56
CA LEU A 33 4.75 -16.15 21.22
C LEU A 33 3.64 -15.80 20.24
N GLU A 34 3.57 -16.50 19.12
CA GLU A 34 2.49 -16.37 18.15
C GLU A 34 2.18 -17.76 17.57
N SER A 35 0.92 -18.19 17.52
CA SER A 35 0.53 -19.48 16.93
C SER A 35 1.39 -20.69 17.34
N GLY A 36 1.86 -20.73 18.59
CA GLY A 36 2.71 -21.80 19.12
C GLY A 36 4.19 -21.75 18.72
N GLY A 37 4.66 -20.68 18.08
CA GLY A 37 6.07 -20.44 17.75
C GLY A 37 6.61 -19.15 18.38
N CYS A 38 7.93 -19.08 18.57
CA CYS A 38 8.62 -17.87 19.04
C CYS A 38 9.22 -17.10 17.88
N TYR A 39 8.74 -15.86 17.68
CA TYR A 39 9.19 -14.99 16.60
C TYR A 39 9.97 -13.81 17.14
N LYS A 40 11.04 -13.42 16.46
CA LYS A 40 11.87 -12.29 16.87
C LYS A 40 11.21 -10.98 16.45
N ALA A 41 10.99 -10.08 17.40
CA ALA A 41 10.50 -8.74 17.07
C ALA A 41 11.50 -7.98 16.20
N GLY A 42 11.00 -7.22 15.22
CA GLY A 42 11.83 -6.43 14.30
C GLY A 42 12.64 -7.25 13.28
N ALA A 43 12.55 -8.59 13.26
CA ALA A 43 13.15 -9.44 12.23
C ALA A 43 12.08 -10.30 11.53
N PHE A 44 12.26 -10.57 10.23
CA PHE A 44 11.32 -11.41 9.48
C PHE A 44 11.29 -12.86 10.00
N PRO A 45 10.11 -13.50 10.17
CA PRO A 45 8.77 -12.97 9.90
C PRO A 45 8.10 -12.23 11.09
N GLY A 46 8.72 -12.21 12.27
CA GLY A 46 8.16 -11.57 13.46
C GLY A 46 7.93 -10.06 13.36
N ASN A 47 8.70 -9.36 12.51
CA ASN A 47 8.54 -7.92 12.24
C ASN A 47 7.21 -7.53 11.59
N ALA A 48 6.48 -8.49 11.01
CA ALA A 48 5.14 -8.25 10.47
C ALA A 48 4.09 -8.04 11.58
N ILE A 49 4.37 -8.57 12.77
CA ILE A 49 3.43 -8.59 13.90
C ILE A 49 3.94 -7.66 15.00
N CYS A 50 5.23 -7.76 15.35
CA CYS A 50 5.80 -7.09 16.50
C CYS A 50 7.05 -6.27 16.13
N THR A 51 7.05 -5.00 16.50
CA THR A 51 8.22 -4.12 16.35
C THR A 51 9.18 -4.27 17.52
N THR A 52 8.66 -4.42 18.74
CA THR A 52 9.46 -4.60 19.97
C THR A 52 8.84 -5.65 20.86
N ALA A 53 9.64 -6.62 21.31
CA ALA A 53 9.26 -7.62 22.31
C ALA A 53 10.21 -7.60 23.51
N THR A 54 9.66 -7.90 24.68
CA THR A 54 10.39 -8.02 25.95
C THR A 54 9.80 -9.14 26.78
N GLY A 55 10.65 -10.02 27.31
CA GLY A 55 10.24 -11.06 28.24
C GLY A 55 9.31 -12.11 27.64
N GLY A 56 9.44 -12.39 26.34
CA GLY A 56 8.60 -13.38 25.67
C GLY A 56 7.30 -12.86 25.08
N SER A 57 7.03 -11.55 25.20
CA SER A 57 5.78 -10.93 24.79
C SER A 57 6.04 -9.73 23.91
N CYS A 58 5.15 -9.51 22.94
CA CYS A 58 5.19 -8.31 22.13
C CYS A 58 4.80 -7.11 22.98
N THR A 59 5.66 -6.09 23.03
CA THR A 59 5.41 -4.83 23.74
C THR A 59 5.04 -3.70 22.78
N MET A 60 5.08 -3.92 21.47
CA MET A 60 4.63 -2.95 20.48
C MET A 60 4.22 -3.69 19.19
N TYR A 61 2.91 -3.76 18.96
CA TYR A 61 2.40 -4.38 17.73
C TYR A 61 2.52 -3.44 16.54
N VAL A 62 2.77 -4.01 15.37
CA VAL A 62 2.79 -3.25 14.11
C VAL A 62 1.41 -2.68 13.82
N SER A 63 0.34 -3.41 14.12
CA SER A 63 -1.05 -3.00 13.88
C SER A 63 -1.47 -1.81 14.74
N SER A 64 -1.21 -1.84 16.05
CA SER A 64 -1.68 -0.75 16.94
C SER A 64 -0.64 0.33 17.18
N GLY A 65 0.65 0.02 17.01
CA GLY A 65 1.73 0.87 17.49
C GLY A 65 1.73 1.04 19.02
N GLN A 66 0.98 0.19 19.74
CA GLN A 66 0.78 0.29 21.20
C GLN A 66 1.30 -0.94 21.92
N ASN A 67 1.64 -0.75 23.19
CA ASN A 67 1.96 -1.83 24.11
C ASN A 67 0.69 -2.53 24.55
N PRO A 68 0.54 -3.84 24.32
CA PRO A 68 -0.72 -4.52 24.61
C PRO A 68 -1.06 -4.69 26.09
N GLN A 69 -0.28 -4.18 27.04
CA GLN A 69 -0.56 -4.33 28.48
C GLN A 69 -0.87 -5.80 28.87
N GLY A 70 -0.25 -6.76 28.19
CA GLY A 70 -0.46 -8.20 28.40
C GLY A 70 -1.60 -8.85 27.60
N GLN A 71 -2.24 -8.14 26.68
CA GLN A 71 -3.28 -8.69 25.80
C GLN A 71 -2.70 -9.28 24.49
N SER A 72 -3.43 -10.24 23.92
CA SER A 72 -3.17 -10.78 22.58
C SER A 72 -3.20 -9.66 21.53
N CYS A 73 -2.50 -9.82 20.40
CA CYS A 73 -2.58 -8.86 19.30
C CYS A 73 -4.06 -8.61 18.93
N PRO A 74 -4.54 -7.36 18.97
CA PRO A 74 -5.91 -7.08 18.55
C PRO A 74 -6.03 -7.45 17.07
N THR A 75 -7.10 -8.17 16.74
CA THR A 75 -7.44 -8.44 15.34
C THR A 75 -7.99 -7.16 14.74
N CYS A 76 -7.26 -6.54 13.81
CA CYS A 76 -7.79 -5.35 13.15
C CYS A 76 -9.00 -5.70 12.27
N PRO A 77 -9.98 -4.78 12.17
CA PRO A 77 -11.07 -4.94 11.22
C PRO A 77 -10.54 -5.02 9.79
N VAL A 78 -11.29 -5.69 8.92
CA VAL A 78 -10.90 -5.90 7.52
C VAL A 78 -10.58 -4.57 6.83
N GLY A 79 -9.50 -4.54 6.05
CA GLY A 79 -9.07 -3.35 5.34
C GLY A 79 -8.36 -2.31 6.21
N CYS A 80 -8.07 -2.61 7.47
CA CYS A 80 -7.34 -1.72 8.37
C CYS A 80 -5.87 -2.14 8.49
N SER A 81 -4.95 -1.21 8.19
CA SER A 81 -3.51 -1.36 8.38
C SER A 81 -3.10 -1.11 9.83
N LYS A 82 -3.70 -0.07 10.43
CA LYS A 82 -3.42 0.34 11.80
C LYS A 82 -4.70 0.49 12.61
N CYS A 83 -4.87 -0.31 13.66
CA CYS A 83 -6.05 -0.29 14.50
C CYS A 83 -5.72 -0.07 15.97
N SER A 84 -6.59 0.65 16.67
CA SER A 84 -6.52 0.84 18.12
C SER A 84 -7.86 0.49 18.75
N GLY A 85 -7.84 0.05 20.00
CA GLY A 85 -9.02 -0.44 20.72
C GLY A 85 -9.05 -1.95 20.85
N ASN A 86 -10.02 -2.44 21.60
CA ASN A 86 -10.18 -3.85 21.92
C ASN A 86 -11.55 -4.34 21.41
N SER A 87 -11.62 -5.62 21.08
CA SER A 87 -12.77 -6.35 20.50
C SER A 87 -14.13 -5.69 20.73
N GLY A 88 -14.70 -5.11 19.68
CA GLY A 88 -15.98 -4.39 19.66
C GLY A 88 -15.88 -2.86 19.59
N SER A 89 -14.70 -2.28 19.88
CA SER A 89 -14.43 -0.83 19.79
C SER A 89 -13.22 -0.50 18.91
N GLU A 90 -12.84 -1.40 17.99
CA GLU A 90 -11.68 -1.17 17.12
C GLU A 90 -11.90 0.05 16.21
N THR A 91 -11.01 1.02 16.37
CA THR A 91 -10.91 2.20 15.51
C THR A 91 -9.73 2.00 14.56
N CYS A 92 -9.94 2.32 13.28
CA CYS A 92 -8.85 2.27 12.32
C CYS A 92 -8.23 3.66 12.14
N SER A 93 -6.94 3.79 12.43
CA SER A 93 -6.19 5.01 12.15
C SER A 93 -5.78 5.07 10.68
N GLU A 94 -5.33 3.96 10.11
CA GLU A 94 -4.86 3.86 8.71
C GLU A 94 -5.48 2.64 8.00
N CYS A 95 -6.06 2.87 6.81
CA CYS A 95 -6.60 1.81 5.98
C CYS A 95 -5.54 1.20 5.04
N LEU A 96 -5.75 -0.05 4.62
CA LEU A 96 -4.98 -0.69 3.57
C LEU A 96 -5.18 0.04 2.23
N ALA A 97 -4.22 -0.11 1.32
CA ALA A 97 -4.41 0.30 -0.07
C ALA A 97 -5.66 -0.38 -0.66
N GLY A 98 -6.45 0.38 -1.42
CA GLY A 98 -7.75 -0.06 -1.92
C GLY A 98 -8.90 0.14 -0.95
N TYR A 99 -8.66 0.76 0.22
CA TYR A 99 -9.68 1.18 1.16
C TYR A 99 -9.54 2.66 1.50
N TYR A 100 -10.66 3.34 1.72
CA TYR A 100 -10.71 4.70 2.25
C TYR A 100 -11.26 4.70 3.69
N LYS A 101 -10.87 5.72 4.46
CA LYS A 101 -11.30 5.89 5.84
C LYS A 101 -12.60 6.69 5.89
N THR A 102 -13.59 6.19 6.61
CA THR A 102 -14.85 6.89 6.86
C THR A 102 -14.77 7.75 8.13
N SER A 103 -15.71 8.69 8.26
CA SER A 103 -15.88 9.54 9.45
C SER A 103 -16.08 8.73 10.75
N ALA A 104 -16.53 7.47 10.64
CA ALA A 104 -16.67 6.54 11.75
C ALA A 104 -15.39 5.72 12.07
N ASN A 105 -14.23 6.10 11.52
CA ASN A 105 -12.95 5.36 11.63
C ASN A 105 -13.03 3.90 11.14
N LYS A 106 -13.88 3.63 10.14
CA LYS A 106 -13.95 2.34 9.45
C LYS A 106 -13.29 2.44 8.08
N CYS A 107 -12.77 1.32 7.59
CA CYS A 107 -12.20 1.21 6.27
C CYS A 107 -13.20 0.54 5.33
N VAL A 108 -13.48 1.18 4.20
CA VAL A 108 -14.38 0.66 3.17
C VAL A 108 -13.61 0.54 1.87
N LYS A 109 -13.88 -0.52 1.10
CA LYS A 109 -13.22 -0.73 -0.19
C LYS A 109 -13.57 0.38 -1.18
N CYS A 110 -12.57 0.79 -1.96
CA CYS A 110 -12.73 1.79 -3.01
C CYS A 110 -13.68 1.39 -4.14
N ASP A 111 -13.90 0.09 -4.36
CA ASP A 111 -14.74 -0.44 -5.44
C ASP A 111 -16.18 -0.77 -5.02
N THR A 112 -16.50 -0.59 -3.75
CA THR A 112 -17.82 -0.92 -3.19
C THR A 112 -18.55 0.36 -2.77
N ASP A 113 -19.86 0.38 -2.96
CA ASP A 113 -20.72 1.44 -2.42
C ASP A 113 -20.91 1.25 -0.91
N ASP A 114 -20.77 2.33 -0.14
CA ASP A 114 -21.09 2.35 1.28
C ASP A 114 -22.01 3.52 1.59
N SER A 115 -23.26 3.17 1.90
CA SER A 115 -24.33 4.12 2.19
C SER A 115 -24.49 5.18 1.09
N ASN A 116 -24.02 6.41 1.33
CA ASN A 116 -24.14 7.56 0.45
C ASN A 116 -22.88 7.78 -0.42
N ILE A 117 -21.81 7.03 -0.16
CA ILE A 117 -20.55 7.09 -0.90
C ILE A 117 -20.56 6.03 -1.99
N LYS A 118 -20.28 6.45 -3.22
CA LYS A 118 -20.20 5.56 -4.38
C LYS A 118 -18.77 5.10 -4.62
N GLY A 119 -18.59 3.79 -4.73
CA GLY A 119 -17.32 3.17 -5.10
C GLY A 119 -16.99 3.40 -6.58
N VAL A 120 -15.71 3.32 -6.92
CA VAL A 120 -15.25 3.31 -8.31
C VAL A 120 -14.78 1.89 -8.66
N PRO A 121 -15.43 1.21 -9.62
CA PRO A 121 -15.07 -0.15 -9.97
C PRO A 121 -13.60 -0.23 -10.42
N ASN A 122 -12.93 -1.32 -10.05
CA ASN A 122 -11.51 -1.57 -10.30
C ASN A 122 -10.56 -0.55 -9.66
N CYS A 123 -10.99 0.22 -8.65
CA CYS A 123 -10.11 1.17 -7.99
C CYS A 123 -9.17 0.50 -6.97
N VAL A 124 -7.87 0.62 -7.21
CA VAL A 124 -6.77 0.07 -6.39
C VAL A 124 -6.35 1.04 -5.29
N SER A 125 -6.56 2.34 -5.48
CA SER A 125 -6.26 3.36 -4.47
C SER A 125 -7.22 4.52 -4.63
N CYS A 126 -7.87 4.94 -3.55
CA CYS A 126 -8.80 6.06 -3.55
C CYS A 126 -8.63 6.96 -2.33
N LYS A 127 -9.16 8.18 -2.44
CA LYS A 127 -9.35 9.11 -1.33
C LYS A 127 -10.80 9.16 -0.90
N GLU A 128 -11.01 9.37 0.40
CA GLU A 128 -12.30 9.74 0.95
C GLU A 128 -12.83 11.03 0.27
N PRO A 129 -14.13 11.05 -0.07
CA PRO A 129 -14.76 12.25 -0.62
C PRO A 129 -14.81 13.37 0.40
N SER A 130 -14.74 14.62 -0.05
CA SER A 130 -14.83 15.80 0.83
C SER A 130 -16.23 16.00 1.44
N ASN A 131 -17.24 15.25 0.98
CA ASN A 131 -18.61 15.28 1.46
C ASN A 131 -19.15 13.84 1.56
N ASP A 132 -19.93 13.53 2.59
CA ASP A 132 -20.47 12.18 2.85
C ASP A 132 -21.45 11.64 1.76
N SER A 133 -21.82 12.46 0.76
CA SER A 133 -22.67 12.08 -0.40
C SER A 133 -21.95 12.27 -1.73
N SER A 134 -20.77 11.68 -1.90
CA SER A 134 -19.99 11.80 -3.13
C SER A 134 -19.24 10.51 -3.48
N THR A 135 -18.84 10.38 -4.74
CA THR A 135 -18.05 9.24 -5.22
C THR A 135 -16.61 9.35 -4.69
N VAL A 136 -16.01 8.22 -4.32
CA VAL A 136 -14.59 8.18 -3.94
C VAL A 136 -13.71 8.66 -5.10
N THR A 137 -12.65 9.40 -4.79
CA THR A 137 -11.71 9.85 -5.82
C THR A 137 -10.68 8.75 -6.05
N CYS A 138 -10.74 8.07 -7.20
CA CYS A 138 -9.81 7.01 -7.53
C CYS A 138 -8.50 7.56 -8.12
N TYR A 139 -7.36 7.13 -7.58
CA TYR A 139 -6.03 7.48 -8.06
C TYR A 139 -5.41 6.41 -8.96
N VAL A 140 -5.71 5.14 -8.73
CA VAL A 140 -5.15 4.02 -9.47
C VAL A 140 -6.26 3.02 -9.75
N THR A 141 -6.42 2.60 -11.00
CA THR A 141 -7.32 1.51 -11.38
C THR A 141 -6.55 0.27 -11.82
N GLN A 142 -7.17 -0.89 -11.68
CA GLN A 142 -6.60 -2.20 -12.00
C GLN A 142 -6.59 -2.51 -13.51
N THR A 143 -7.04 -1.57 -14.36
CA THR A 143 -7.03 -1.70 -15.83
C THR A 143 -5.75 -1.15 -16.44
N PRO A 144 -4.97 -1.99 -17.13
CA PRO A 144 -4.23 -1.59 -18.32
C PRO A 144 -4.87 -2.24 -19.56
N ALA A 145 -5.67 -1.49 -20.32
CA ALA A 145 -6.04 -1.77 -21.72
C ALA A 145 -6.70 -0.48 -22.24
N VAL A 146 -6.10 0.34 -23.11
CA VAL A 146 -5.97 0.06 -24.55
C VAL A 146 -6.80 -1.14 -24.98
N ASP A 147 -8.13 -0.97 -24.94
CA ASP A 147 -8.97 -1.59 -25.94
C ASP A 147 -9.08 -0.59 -27.13
N PRO A 148 -8.61 -0.94 -28.34
CA PRO A 148 -8.63 -0.04 -29.50
C PRO A 148 -10.02 0.22 -30.09
N ALA A 149 -11.12 -0.23 -29.48
CA ALA A 149 -12.42 -0.26 -30.16
C ALA A 149 -13.62 0.13 -29.28
N ASP A 150 -13.64 1.32 -28.67
CA ASP A 150 -14.93 2.00 -28.43
C ASP A 150 -14.79 3.51 -28.12
N PRO A 151 -15.43 4.42 -28.88
CA PRO A 151 -15.40 5.86 -28.65
C PRO A 151 -16.55 6.27 -27.70
N SER A 152 -16.51 5.83 -26.44
CA SER A 152 -17.45 6.33 -25.44
C SER A 152 -16.73 7.20 -24.41
N VAL A 153 -16.74 8.49 -24.70
CA VAL A 153 -16.39 9.59 -23.81
C VAL A 153 -17.14 9.47 -22.49
N ASN A 154 -16.45 9.57 -21.34
CA ASN A 154 -16.89 10.16 -20.06
C ASN A 154 -16.13 9.54 -18.86
N LYS A 155 -14.97 10.10 -18.48
CA LYS A 155 -14.74 10.61 -17.11
C LYS A 155 -13.37 11.27 -16.95
N GLY A 156 -13.39 12.40 -16.27
CA GLY A 156 -12.27 13.32 -16.08
C GLY A 156 -11.05 12.67 -15.44
N GLY A 157 -9.99 12.54 -16.24
CA GLY A 157 -8.61 12.48 -15.80
C GLY A 157 -7.88 13.61 -16.50
N LEU A 158 -7.17 14.43 -15.73
CA LEU A 158 -6.42 15.58 -16.21
C LEU A 158 -5.56 15.21 -17.43
N SER A 159 -5.67 16.05 -18.46
CA SER A 159 -5.13 15.92 -19.80
C SER A 159 -3.71 15.32 -19.84
N SER A 160 -3.63 14.01 -20.11
CA SER A 160 -2.46 13.41 -20.77
C SER A 160 -2.34 13.83 -22.25
N GLY A 161 -3.22 14.73 -22.72
CA GLY A 161 -3.19 15.35 -24.04
C GLY A 161 -2.37 16.65 -24.13
N ALA A 162 -1.63 17.06 -23.09
CA ALA A 162 -0.65 18.15 -23.21
C ALA A 162 0.78 17.64 -23.48
N ILE A 163 1.06 16.36 -23.20
CA ILE A 163 2.44 15.84 -23.18
C ILE A 163 2.83 15.18 -24.52
N ALA A 164 1.89 14.98 -25.45
CA ALA A 164 2.17 14.52 -26.82
C ALA A 164 2.23 15.63 -27.88
N GLY A 165 1.94 16.90 -27.53
CA GLY A 165 1.98 18.03 -28.48
C GLY A 165 3.29 18.83 -28.47
N ILE A 166 4.06 18.75 -27.39
CA ILE A 166 5.25 19.61 -27.19
C ILE A 166 6.46 19.08 -27.97
N SER A 167 6.55 17.77 -28.23
CA SER A 167 7.69 17.19 -28.97
C SER A 167 7.75 17.62 -30.44
N VAL A 168 6.60 17.76 -31.12
CA VAL A 168 6.60 18.12 -32.55
C VAL A 168 6.89 19.61 -32.76
N ALA A 169 6.41 20.47 -31.85
CA ALA A 169 6.71 21.90 -31.91
C ALA A 169 8.20 22.18 -31.71
N VAL A 170 8.88 21.47 -30.79
CA VAL A 170 10.32 21.62 -30.58
C VAL A 170 11.11 21.13 -31.79
N ILE A 171 10.74 19.99 -32.40
CA ILE A 171 11.43 19.49 -33.61
C ILE A 171 11.20 20.43 -34.81
N ALA A 172 10.01 20.99 -34.97
CA ALA A 172 9.75 21.97 -36.03
C ALA A 172 10.53 23.29 -35.80
N VAL A 173 10.62 23.75 -34.55
CA VAL A 173 11.40 24.95 -34.20
C VAL A 173 12.89 24.70 -34.37
N VAL A 174 13.43 23.59 -33.86
CA VAL A 174 14.86 23.24 -33.99
C VAL A 174 15.22 22.94 -35.45
N GLY A 175 14.39 22.18 -36.17
CA GLY A 175 14.57 21.90 -37.60
C GLY A 175 14.47 23.17 -38.46
N GLY A 176 13.55 24.06 -38.13
CA GLY A 176 13.42 25.38 -38.77
C GLY A 176 14.61 26.29 -38.47
N LEU A 177 15.10 26.33 -37.22
CA LEU A 177 16.27 27.14 -36.85
C LEU A 177 17.54 26.64 -37.54
N VAL A 178 17.76 25.31 -37.55
CA VAL A 178 18.93 24.70 -38.20
C VAL A 178 18.87 24.85 -39.71
N GLY A 179 17.69 24.67 -40.33
CA GLY A 179 17.50 24.90 -41.76
C GLY A 179 17.71 26.37 -42.15
N PHE A 180 17.18 27.30 -41.36
CA PHE A 180 17.39 28.73 -41.55
C PHE A 180 18.86 29.13 -41.36
N LEU A 181 19.57 28.57 -40.38
CA LEU A 181 21.00 28.83 -40.18
C LEU A 181 21.86 28.24 -41.30
N CYS A 182 21.57 27.03 -41.79
CA CYS A 182 22.26 26.45 -42.94
C CYS A 182 22.01 27.26 -44.22
N TRP A 183 20.76 27.66 -44.49
CA TRP A 183 20.46 28.55 -45.62
C TRP A 183 21.14 29.91 -45.46
N TRP A 184 21.09 30.51 -44.27
CA TRP A 184 21.67 31.82 -44.01
C TRP A 184 23.20 31.81 -44.15
N PHE A 185 23.91 30.82 -43.61
CA PHE A 185 25.37 30.74 -43.77
C PHE A 185 25.78 30.41 -45.22
N VAL A 186 25.04 29.55 -45.92
CA VAL A 186 25.38 29.14 -47.29
C VAL A 186 25.02 30.21 -48.31
N CYS A 187 23.86 30.86 -48.18
CA CYS A 187 23.40 31.87 -49.14
C CYS A 187 23.91 33.29 -48.81
N ARG A 188 24.24 33.60 -47.55
CA ARG A 188 24.80 34.91 -47.19
C ARG A 188 26.34 34.96 -47.23
N GLY A 189 27.01 33.81 -47.36
CA GLY A 189 28.46 33.73 -47.61
C GLY A 189 28.87 34.01 -49.06
N LYS A 190 27.93 34.39 -49.94
CA LYS A 190 28.20 34.73 -51.34
C LYS A 190 27.49 36.00 -51.78
N ALA A 191 27.70 37.06 -50.99
CA ALA A 191 27.65 38.46 -51.40
C ALA A 191 28.87 39.17 -50.83
#